data_AF-W7WE24-F1
#
_entry.id   AF-W7WE24-F1
#
_cell.length_a   1.000
_cell.length_b   1.000
_cell.length_c   1.000
_cell.angle_alpha   90.00
_cell.angle_beta   90.00
_cell.angle_gamma   90.00
#
_symmetry.space_group_name_H-M   'P 1'
#
loop_
_entity.id
_entity.type
_entity.pdbx_description
1 polymer ?
#
loop_
_entity_poly.entity_id
_entity_poly.type
_entity_poly.pdbx_seq_one_letter_code
_entity_poly.pdbx_strand_id
1 'polypeptide(L)'
;MVIFLDADDLLEPGALAAVAAAWTPACAKLQYDLKIIDADGRDTGRRFCNFASGYGTAEARSAFLRTGTYRWPVTTGNAYSRWFLEPMFPLRIEHGPDGHLNTVAPVYGDVKVLPQVLGAYRVHGANMWSSDGSDHSRLPFRIHTRQREVAFMQLHAQQRGVFLPAGNVLDRELPFLNYRLMALKLGLAYTGQEHDSPGSLVRRAVSLIVSEPLSLKHRVGHLGWFSVLALAPRRAVPALLHLRFNRSELLQSLRRSVGLATARS
;
A
#
# COMPACT_ATOMS: atom_id res chain seq x y z
N MET A 1 7.52 14.54 18.12
CA MET A 1 7.43 13.44 17.12
C MET A 1 7.02 12.18 17.85
N VAL A 2 6.22 11.33 17.21
CA VAL A 2 5.76 10.03 17.73
C VAL A 2 5.98 8.98 16.64
N ILE A 3 6.58 7.85 17.01
CA ILE A 3 6.74 6.67 16.13
C ILE A 3 5.96 5.53 16.77
N PHE A 4 5.12 4.87 15.97
CA PHE A 4 4.51 3.60 16.35
C PHE A 4 5.41 2.49 15.81
N LEU A 5 5.77 1.53 16.66
CA LEU A 5 6.60 0.40 16.32
C LEU A 5 5.80 -0.88 16.59
N ASP A 6 5.59 -1.68 15.55
CA ASP A 6 4.95 -2.98 15.70
C ASP A 6 5.86 -3.91 16.52
N ALA A 7 5.26 -4.77 17.35
CA ALA A 7 6.00 -5.54 18.37
C ALA A 7 6.98 -6.56 17.78
N ASP A 8 6.80 -6.94 16.52
CA ASP A 8 7.63 -7.87 15.77
C ASP A 8 8.57 -7.19 14.76
N ASP A 9 8.49 -5.86 14.64
CA ASP A 9 9.35 -5.03 13.80
C ASP A 9 10.58 -4.52 14.55
N LEU A 10 11.53 -3.96 13.81
CA LEU A 10 12.77 -3.40 14.36
C LEU A 10 13.06 -2.02 13.76
N LEU A 11 13.75 -1.17 14.51
CA LEU A 11 14.39 0.03 13.98
C LEU A 11 15.86 -0.25 13.67
N GLU A 12 16.37 0.34 12.60
CA GLU A 12 17.80 0.28 12.31
C GLU A 12 18.58 1.20 13.27
N PRO A 13 19.86 0.87 13.56
CA PRO A 13 20.75 1.79 14.25
C PRO A 13 20.78 3.17 13.55
N GLY A 14 20.60 4.24 14.32
CA GLY A 14 20.57 5.60 13.79
C GLY A 14 19.23 6.06 13.20
N ALA A 15 18.20 5.21 13.16
CA ALA A 15 16.88 5.57 12.64
C ALA A 15 16.31 6.84 13.29
N LEU A 16 16.27 6.86 14.63
CA LEU A 16 15.75 8.01 15.37
C LEU A 16 16.56 9.29 15.12
N ALA A 17 17.88 9.19 15.01
CA ALA A 17 18.75 10.33 14.71
C ALA A 17 18.51 10.87 13.29
N ALA A 18 18.38 9.99 12.30
CA ALA A 18 18.07 10.37 10.93
C ALA A 18 16.69 11.03 10.81
N VAL A 19 15.68 10.46 11.46
CA VAL A 19 14.33 11.04 11.49
C VAL A 19 14.34 12.41 12.17
N ALA A 20 15.01 12.54 13.33
CA ALA A 20 15.12 13.81 14.04
C ALA A 20 15.84 14.88 13.22
N ALA A 21 16.95 14.54 12.56
CA ALA A 21 17.72 15.44 11.71
C ALA A 21 16.92 15.93 10.49
N ALA A 22 16.05 15.07 9.94
CA ALA A 22 15.20 15.41 8.82
C ALA A 22 13.91 16.14 9.23
N TRP A 23 13.52 16.13 10.50
CA TRP A 23 12.23 16.65 10.95
C TRP A 23 12.10 18.16 10.74
N THR A 24 10.90 18.63 10.40
CA THR A 24 10.58 20.07 10.35
C THR A 24 9.25 20.35 11.07
N PRO A 25 9.02 21.57 11.59
CA PRO A 25 7.75 21.92 12.23
C PRO A 25 6.51 21.76 11.32
N ALA A 26 6.68 21.91 10.00
CA ALA A 26 5.64 21.76 8.99
C ALA A 26 5.28 20.30 8.68
N CYS A 27 6.11 19.33 9.10
CA CYS A 27 5.84 17.90 8.88
C CYS A 27 4.63 17.47 9.71
N ALA A 28 3.56 17.04 9.05
CA ALA A 28 2.54 16.21 9.70
C ALA A 28 3.08 14.78 9.89
N LYS A 29 3.87 14.34 8.91
CA LYS A 29 4.39 12.98 8.81
C LYS A 29 5.77 12.97 8.15
N LEU A 30 6.64 12.07 8.62
CA LEU A 30 7.84 11.65 7.92
C LEU A 30 7.77 10.13 7.70
N GLN A 31 8.19 9.67 6.52
CA GLN A 31 8.20 8.27 6.14
C GLN A 31 9.54 7.83 5.55
N TYR A 32 9.88 6.56 5.74
CA TYR A 32 11.15 6.00 5.30
C TYR A 32 10.99 4.56 4.79
N ASP A 33 12.02 4.05 4.13
CA ASP A 33 12.04 2.66 3.68
C ASP A 33 12.33 1.70 4.84
N LEU A 34 11.80 0.50 4.71
CA LEU A 34 11.96 -0.65 5.57
C LEU A 34 12.62 -1.76 4.76
N LYS A 35 13.54 -2.53 5.36
CA LYS A 35 13.89 -3.85 4.82
C LYS A 35 12.83 -4.86 5.22
N ILE A 36 12.58 -5.85 4.39
CA ILE A 36 11.64 -6.94 4.73
C ILE A 36 12.44 -8.09 5.33
N ILE A 37 12.11 -8.45 6.57
CA ILE A 37 12.69 -9.60 7.27
C ILE A 37 11.67 -10.75 7.35
N ASP A 38 12.15 -11.98 7.34
CA ASP A 38 11.32 -13.17 7.54
C ASP A 38 10.98 -13.40 9.02
N ALA A 39 10.23 -14.48 9.31
CA ALA A 39 9.83 -14.84 10.66
C ALA A 39 11.01 -15.01 11.63
N ASP A 40 12.18 -15.43 11.13
CA ASP A 40 13.41 -15.62 11.91
C ASP A 40 14.27 -14.35 11.97
N GLY A 41 13.83 -13.26 11.35
CA GLY A 41 14.52 -11.97 11.33
C GLY A 41 15.61 -11.87 10.26
N ARG A 42 15.68 -12.80 9.32
CA ARG A 42 16.67 -12.74 8.23
C ARG A 42 16.20 -11.77 7.15
N ASP A 43 17.14 -10.97 6.65
CA ASP A 43 16.87 -10.04 5.55
C ASP A 43 16.55 -10.81 4.26
N THR A 44 15.40 -10.48 3.66
CA THR A 44 14.94 -11.09 2.39
C THR A 44 15.52 -10.39 1.16
N GLY A 45 16.29 -9.31 1.33
CA GLY A 45 16.82 -8.46 0.27
C GLY A 45 15.75 -7.56 -0.38
N ARG A 46 14.52 -7.58 0.14
CA ARG A 46 13.42 -6.74 -0.35
C ARG A 46 13.27 -5.49 0.52
N ARG A 47 12.74 -4.43 -0.09
CA ARG A 47 12.46 -3.16 0.57
C ARG A 47 11.00 -2.77 0.44
N PHE A 48 10.50 -2.04 1.42
CA PHE A 48 9.16 -1.49 1.44
C PHE A 48 9.18 -0.08 2.07
N CYS A 49 8.71 0.97 1.41
CA CYS A 49 8.00 1.01 0.14
C CYS A 49 8.88 0.97 -1.10
N ASN A 50 10.20 1.02 -0.94
CA ASN A 50 11.18 1.20 -2.00
C ASN A 50 10.95 2.53 -2.73
N PHE A 51 11.13 3.64 -2.00
CA PHE A 51 11.02 4.99 -2.54
C PHE A 51 12.07 5.23 -3.63
N ALA A 52 11.66 5.82 -4.75
CA ALA A 52 12.61 6.24 -5.77
C ALA A 52 13.42 7.45 -5.26
N SER A 53 14.66 7.60 -5.74
CA SER A 53 15.56 8.70 -5.33
C SER A 53 14.92 10.09 -5.46
N GLY A 54 14.04 10.28 -6.45
CA GLY A 54 13.30 11.54 -6.66
C GLY A 54 11.91 11.63 -6.02
N TYR A 55 11.51 10.68 -5.17
CA TYR A 55 10.19 10.71 -4.51
C TYR A 55 10.29 11.40 -3.16
N GLY A 56 10.02 12.71 -3.12
CA GLY A 56 10.07 13.55 -1.93
C GLY A 56 8.70 14.12 -1.52
N THR A 57 8.74 15.19 -0.72
CA THR A 57 7.53 15.85 -0.20
C THR A 57 6.64 16.40 -1.31
N ALA A 58 7.24 17.01 -2.34
CA ALA A 58 6.50 17.59 -3.46
C ALA A 58 5.79 16.50 -4.28
N GLU A 59 6.44 15.36 -4.50
CA GLU A 59 5.89 14.22 -5.24
C GLU A 59 4.77 13.55 -4.45
N ALA A 60 4.92 13.39 -3.14
CA ALA A 60 3.88 12.87 -2.26
C ALA A 60 2.64 13.79 -2.27
N ARG A 61 2.84 15.11 -2.17
CA ARG A 61 1.75 16.09 -2.24
C ARG A 61 1.08 16.12 -3.60
N SER A 62 1.86 16.10 -4.69
CA SER A 62 1.35 16.07 -6.06
C SER A 62 0.55 14.81 -6.33
N ALA A 63 1.02 13.64 -5.87
CA ALA A 63 0.25 12.40 -5.92
C ALA A 63 -1.08 12.55 -5.19
N PHE A 64 -1.05 13.01 -3.93
CA PHE A 64 -2.26 13.19 -3.13
C PHE A 64 -3.28 14.12 -3.78
N LEU A 65 -2.87 15.30 -4.27
CA LEU A 65 -3.77 16.24 -4.92
C LEU A 65 -4.37 15.70 -6.23
N ARG A 66 -3.65 14.80 -6.91
CA ARG A 66 -4.11 14.18 -8.16
C ARG A 66 -5.00 12.97 -7.94
N THR A 67 -4.69 12.13 -6.95
CA THR A 67 -5.32 10.80 -6.81
C THR A 67 -6.07 10.62 -5.49
N GLY A 68 -5.91 11.53 -4.52
CA GLY A 68 -6.41 11.37 -3.16
C GLY A 68 -5.62 10.34 -2.36
N THR A 69 -4.45 9.92 -2.87
CA THR A 69 -3.57 8.93 -2.24
C THR A 69 -2.10 9.21 -2.58
N TYR A 70 -1.18 8.51 -1.93
CA TYR A 70 0.25 8.60 -2.20
C TYR A 70 0.94 7.30 -1.77
N ARG A 71 2.25 7.18 -1.99
CA ARG A 71 3.00 6.00 -1.54
C ARG A 71 3.39 6.17 -0.08
N TRP A 72 3.02 5.22 0.79
CA TRP A 72 3.40 5.22 2.20
C TRP A 72 3.69 3.83 2.74
N PRO A 73 4.57 3.70 3.76
CA PRO A 73 4.89 2.44 4.40
C PRO A 73 3.86 2.06 5.46
N VAL A 74 3.98 0.83 5.95
CA VAL A 74 3.24 0.29 7.09
C VAL A 74 3.75 0.92 8.37
N THR A 75 2.94 0.88 9.43
CA THR A 75 3.18 1.38 10.79
C THR A 75 4.61 1.84 11.07
N THR A 76 5.54 0.90 11.25
CA THR A 76 6.94 1.14 11.64
C THR A 76 7.69 2.13 10.75
N GLY A 77 7.35 2.23 9.46
CA GLY A 77 8.00 3.14 8.51
C GLY A 77 7.59 4.61 8.64
N ASN A 78 6.84 4.98 9.69
CA ASN A 78 6.24 6.29 9.83
C ASN A 78 6.56 6.96 11.17
N ALA A 79 6.76 8.27 11.11
CA ALA A 79 6.87 9.16 12.25
C ALA A 79 5.89 10.33 12.08
N TYR A 80 5.19 10.71 13.15
CA TYR A 80 4.11 11.69 13.11
C TYR A 80 4.38 12.87 14.05
N SER A 81 3.89 14.07 13.70
CA SER A 81 3.92 15.20 14.63
C SER A 81 2.85 15.05 15.71
N ARG A 82 3.12 15.57 16.90
CA ARG A 82 2.14 15.53 17.99
C ARG A 82 0.89 16.35 17.64
N TRP A 83 1.08 17.55 17.10
CA TRP A 83 0.00 18.44 16.68
C TRP A 83 -0.89 17.82 15.59
N PHE A 84 -0.33 16.94 14.75
CA PHE A 84 -1.10 16.17 13.79
C PHE A 84 -1.91 15.06 14.46
N LEU A 85 -1.33 14.35 15.43
CA LEU A 85 -2.03 13.26 16.12
C LEU A 85 -3.13 13.76 17.06
N GLU A 86 -2.95 14.89 17.74
CA GLU A 86 -3.91 15.43 18.71
C GLU A 86 -5.37 15.44 18.23
N PRO A 87 -5.72 16.00 17.05
CA PRO A 87 -7.09 15.99 16.55
C PRO A 87 -7.60 14.62 16.04
N MET A 88 -6.74 13.60 15.96
CA MET A 88 -7.09 12.28 15.43
C MET A 88 -7.49 11.33 16.56
N PHE A 89 -6.99 11.58 17.77
CA PHE A 89 -7.23 10.70 18.91
C PHE A 89 -8.45 11.15 19.74
N PRO A 90 -9.24 10.20 20.28
CA PRO A 90 -9.06 8.75 20.18
C PRO A 90 -9.48 8.18 18.81
N LEU A 91 -8.59 7.41 18.18
CA LEU A 91 -8.90 6.68 16.96
C LEU A 91 -9.77 5.47 17.30
N ARG A 92 -10.96 5.37 16.69
CA ARG A 92 -11.82 4.18 16.76
C ARG A 92 -11.48 3.24 15.61
N ILE A 93 -10.38 2.52 15.78
CA ILE A 93 -9.80 1.63 14.78
C ILE A 93 -9.86 0.18 15.25
N GLU A 94 -10.05 -0.74 14.32
CA GLU A 94 -10.04 -2.19 14.60
C GLU A 94 -8.63 -2.78 14.51
N HIS A 95 -7.72 -2.07 13.83
CA HIS A 95 -6.37 -2.51 13.51
C HIS A 95 -5.40 -1.32 13.55
N GLY A 96 -4.14 -1.54 13.16
CA GLY A 96 -3.07 -0.52 13.21
C GLY A 96 -3.51 0.90 12.76
N PRO A 97 -3.01 1.95 13.42
CA PRO A 97 -3.45 3.33 13.17
C PRO A 97 -2.95 3.90 11.84
N ASP A 98 -1.95 3.25 11.24
CA ASP A 98 -1.20 3.73 10.09
C ASP A 98 -2.09 4.00 8.88
N GLY A 99 -3.07 3.16 8.57
CA GLY A 99 -4.00 3.37 7.45
C GLY A 99 -4.76 4.69 7.55
N HIS A 100 -5.35 4.99 8.71
CA HIS A 100 -6.09 6.25 8.93
C HIS A 100 -5.14 7.45 8.94
N LEU A 101 -4.04 7.36 9.70
CA LEU A 101 -3.07 8.44 9.85
C LEU A 101 -2.37 8.76 8.53
N ASN A 102 -1.96 7.76 7.77
CA ASN A 102 -1.28 7.94 6.49
C ASN A 102 -2.22 8.57 5.47
N THR A 103 -3.46 8.10 5.38
CA THR A 103 -4.44 8.64 4.43
C THR A 103 -4.71 10.12 4.66
N VAL A 104 -4.84 10.55 5.92
CA VAL A 104 -5.19 11.94 6.26
C VAL A 104 -3.99 12.87 6.37
N ALA A 105 -2.76 12.38 6.54
CA ALA A 105 -1.56 13.21 6.75
C ALA A 105 -1.38 14.38 5.75
N PRO A 106 -1.55 14.19 4.43
CA PRO A 106 -1.38 15.28 3.47
C PRO A 106 -2.42 16.43 3.59
N VAL A 107 -3.54 16.19 4.28
CA VAL A 107 -4.55 17.22 4.56
C VAL A 107 -4.06 18.23 5.59
N TYR A 108 -3.09 17.84 6.43
CA TYR A 108 -2.65 18.61 7.58
C TYR A 108 -1.34 19.36 7.35
N GLY A 109 -0.36 18.70 6.74
CA GLY A 109 0.97 19.27 6.54
C GLY A 109 1.83 18.41 5.63
N ASP A 110 3.13 18.69 5.65
CA ASP A 110 4.06 18.01 4.76
C ASP A 110 4.21 16.54 5.14
N VAL A 111 4.27 15.71 4.09
CA VAL A 111 4.73 14.33 4.19
C VAL A 111 6.17 14.27 3.70
N LYS A 112 7.12 14.22 4.63
CA LYS A 112 8.54 14.14 4.30
C LYS A 112 8.95 12.71 4.01
N VAL A 113 9.80 12.51 3.00
CA VAL A 113 10.26 11.18 2.59
C VAL A 113 11.77 11.07 2.75
N LEU A 114 12.22 10.01 3.40
CA LEU A 114 13.62 9.58 3.44
C LEU A 114 13.75 8.25 2.69
N PRO A 115 14.36 8.21 1.49
CA PRO A 115 14.58 6.98 0.74
C PRO A 115 15.75 6.16 1.31
N GLN A 116 15.77 6.00 2.64
CA GLN A 116 16.76 5.26 3.40
C GLN A 116 16.06 4.15 4.18
N VAL A 117 16.73 3.01 4.31
CA VAL A 117 16.24 1.91 5.15
C VAL A 117 16.51 2.27 6.60
N LEU A 118 15.46 2.58 7.37
CA LEU A 118 15.55 2.95 8.78
C LEU A 118 14.76 2.02 9.71
N GLY A 119 14.15 0.97 9.17
CA GLY A 119 13.53 -0.08 9.97
C GLY A 119 13.46 -1.41 9.23
N ALA A 120 12.98 -2.43 9.93
CA ALA A 120 12.77 -3.76 9.42
C ALA A 120 11.31 -4.16 9.67
N TYR A 121 10.60 -4.48 8.59
CA TYR A 121 9.24 -4.97 8.60
C TYR A 121 9.22 -6.49 8.54
N ARG A 122 8.72 -7.14 9.59
CA ARG A 122 8.62 -8.60 9.67
C ARG A 122 7.38 -9.09 8.93
N VAL A 123 7.61 -10.01 8.00
CA VAL A 123 6.52 -10.68 7.28
C VAL A 123 6.54 -12.16 7.61
N HIS A 124 5.62 -12.56 8.48
CA HIS A 124 5.19 -13.94 8.67
C HIS A 124 3.75 -14.03 8.15
N GLY A 125 3.35 -15.15 7.55
CA GLY A 125 2.10 -15.30 6.76
C GLY A 125 0.77 -14.95 7.45
N ALA A 126 0.80 -14.45 8.68
CA ALA A 126 -0.35 -13.95 9.41
C ALA A 126 -0.68 -12.46 9.18
N ASN A 127 0.24 -11.61 8.69
CA ASN A 127 -0.05 -10.17 8.61
C ASN A 127 -1.30 -9.89 7.77
N MET A 128 -2.21 -9.08 8.27
CA MET A 128 -3.51 -8.82 7.63
C MET A 128 -3.43 -8.40 6.17
N TRP A 129 -2.37 -7.67 5.81
CA TRP A 129 -2.14 -7.11 4.48
C TRP A 129 -1.18 -7.94 3.63
N SER A 130 -0.45 -8.90 4.21
CA SER A 130 0.34 -9.88 3.46
C SER A 130 -0.34 -11.24 3.49
N SER A 131 -0.78 -11.69 2.34
CA SER A 131 -1.18 -13.09 2.14
C SER A 131 -0.33 -13.67 1.04
N ASP A 132 0.07 -14.93 1.17
CA ASP A 132 0.52 -15.79 0.06
C ASP A 132 -0.54 -15.96 -1.05
N GLY A 133 -1.72 -15.34 -0.88
CA GLY A 133 -2.83 -15.43 -1.82
C GLY A 133 -3.66 -16.68 -1.63
N SER A 134 -3.58 -17.37 -0.48
CA SER A 134 -4.46 -18.49 -0.13
C SER A 134 -5.71 -18.04 0.63
N ASP A 135 -5.58 -17.07 1.54
CA ASP A 135 -6.71 -16.55 2.32
C ASP A 135 -7.34 -15.32 1.64
N HIS A 136 -8.37 -15.60 0.83
CA HIS A 136 -9.15 -14.56 0.17
C HIS A 136 -10.27 -13.99 1.03
N SER A 137 -10.60 -14.61 2.16
CA SER A 137 -11.72 -14.20 3.03
C SER A 137 -11.51 -12.79 3.61
N ARG A 138 -10.26 -12.33 3.65
CA ARG A 138 -9.87 -10.98 4.10
C ARG A 138 -10.21 -9.88 3.09
N LEU A 139 -10.55 -10.19 1.83
CA LEU A 139 -10.77 -9.17 0.80
C LEU A 139 -11.91 -8.18 1.12
N PRO A 140 -13.13 -8.64 1.50
CA PRO A 140 -14.19 -7.73 1.94
C PRO A 140 -13.77 -6.83 3.09
N PHE A 141 -13.05 -7.40 4.06
CA PHE A 141 -12.53 -6.67 5.21
C PHE A 141 -11.53 -5.57 4.81
N ARG A 142 -10.58 -5.88 3.92
CA ARG A 142 -9.62 -4.90 3.36
C ARG A 142 -10.33 -3.78 2.59
N ILE A 143 -11.36 -4.13 1.82
CA ILE A 143 -12.18 -3.15 1.08
C ILE A 143 -12.88 -2.20 2.06
N HIS A 144 -13.56 -2.75 3.07
CA HIS A 144 -14.27 -1.99 4.07
C HIS A 144 -13.34 -1.06 4.86
N THR A 145 -12.17 -1.56 5.28
CA THR A 145 -11.17 -0.78 6.01
C THR A 145 -10.70 0.42 5.19
N ARG A 146 -10.32 0.21 3.92
CA ARG A 146 -9.89 1.29 3.03
C ARG A 146 -11.00 2.31 2.78
N GLN A 147 -12.27 1.87 2.67
CA GLN A 147 -13.41 2.79 2.57
C GLN A 147 -13.55 3.68 3.80
N ARG A 148 -13.38 3.12 5.01
CA ARG A 148 -13.40 3.91 6.25
C ARG A 148 -12.26 4.91 6.33
N GLU A 149 -11.05 4.52 5.94
CA GLU A 149 -9.89 5.43 5.89
C GLU A 149 -10.11 6.60 4.93
N VAL A 150 -10.69 6.34 3.75
CA VAL A 150 -11.01 7.41 2.79
C VAL A 150 -12.14 8.29 3.28
N ALA A 151 -13.19 7.73 3.90
CA ALA A 151 -14.25 8.52 4.51
C ALA A 151 -13.72 9.43 5.63
N PHE A 152 -12.81 8.91 6.46
CA PHE A 152 -12.11 9.67 7.49
C PHE A 152 -11.30 10.82 6.89
N MET A 153 -10.51 10.56 5.84
CA MET A 153 -9.78 11.62 5.13
C MET A 153 -10.72 12.66 4.51
N GLN A 154 -11.84 12.26 3.89
CA GLN A 154 -12.81 13.18 3.29
C GLN A 154 -13.41 14.14 4.31
N LEU A 155 -13.76 13.63 5.51
CA LEU A 155 -14.26 14.45 6.61
C LEU A 155 -13.24 15.53 7.00
N HIS A 156 -11.98 15.13 7.22
CA HIS A 156 -10.93 16.06 7.62
C HIS A 156 -10.57 17.05 6.50
N ALA A 157 -10.59 16.61 5.24
CA ALA A 157 -10.35 17.46 4.09
C ALA A 157 -11.43 18.55 3.97
N GLN A 158 -12.69 18.19 4.17
CA GLN A 158 -13.81 19.13 4.21
C GLN A 158 -13.65 20.16 5.34
N GLN A 159 -13.33 19.72 6.56
CA GLN A 159 -13.15 20.59 7.72
C GLN A 159 -11.99 21.59 7.54
N ARG A 160 -10.98 21.25 6.75
CA ARG A 160 -9.78 22.07 6.52
C ARG A 160 -9.77 22.81 5.18
N GLY A 161 -10.84 22.70 4.39
CA GLY A 161 -10.93 23.33 3.07
C GLY A 161 -9.92 22.77 2.05
N VAL A 162 -9.50 21.51 2.21
CA VAL A 162 -8.61 20.84 1.27
C VAL A 162 -9.43 20.16 0.17
N PHE A 163 -9.22 20.56 -1.08
CA PHE A 163 -9.91 19.98 -2.21
C PHE A 163 -9.32 18.60 -2.56
N LEU A 164 -10.19 17.58 -2.53
CA LEU A 164 -9.88 16.24 -3.03
C LEU A 164 -10.29 16.11 -4.49
N PRO A 165 -9.70 15.15 -5.24
CA PRO A 165 -10.10 14.93 -6.61
C PRO A 165 -11.58 14.53 -6.73
N ALA A 166 -12.24 15.02 -7.78
CA ALA A 166 -13.65 14.71 -8.04
C ALA A 166 -13.88 13.21 -8.27
N GLY A 167 -15.10 12.77 -7.93
CA GLY A 167 -15.55 11.39 -8.04
C GLY A 167 -15.05 10.51 -6.89
N ASN A 168 -15.08 9.19 -7.09
CA ASN A 168 -14.62 8.25 -6.08
C ASN A 168 -13.08 8.18 -6.05
N VAL A 169 -12.47 8.72 -5.01
CA VAL A 169 -11.02 8.67 -4.78
C VAL A 169 -10.47 7.23 -4.84
N LEU A 170 -11.25 6.26 -4.36
CA LEU A 170 -10.85 4.86 -4.35
C LEU A 170 -10.70 4.26 -5.76
N ASP A 171 -11.31 4.86 -6.77
CA ASP A 171 -11.12 4.45 -8.17
C ASP A 171 -9.78 4.95 -8.75
N ARG A 172 -9.03 5.74 -7.99
CA ARG A 172 -7.68 6.23 -8.32
C ARG A 172 -6.57 5.40 -7.67
N GLU A 173 -6.92 4.27 -7.07
CA GLU A 173 -6.00 3.31 -6.45
C GLU A 173 -6.06 1.95 -7.16
N LEU A 174 -5.04 1.62 -7.96
CA LEU A 174 -4.96 0.33 -8.64
C LEU A 174 -5.09 -0.89 -7.70
N PRO A 175 -4.45 -0.91 -6.51
CA PRO A 175 -4.64 -2.02 -5.57
C PRO A 175 -6.10 -2.18 -5.12
N PHE A 176 -6.83 -1.09 -4.92
CA PHE A 176 -8.22 -1.12 -4.46
C PHE A 176 -9.18 -1.58 -5.56
N LEU A 177 -9.01 -1.08 -6.80
CA LEU A 177 -9.71 -1.61 -7.98
C LEU A 177 -9.46 -3.11 -8.14
N ASN A 178 -8.24 -3.57 -7.88
CA ASN A 178 -7.90 -4.98 -7.91
C ASN A 178 -8.58 -5.77 -6.78
N TYR A 179 -8.64 -5.27 -5.55
CA TYR A 179 -9.35 -5.95 -4.45
C TYR A 179 -10.83 -6.15 -4.77
N ARG A 180 -11.51 -5.12 -5.29
CA ARG A 180 -12.92 -5.19 -5.70
C ARG A 180 -13.14 -6.19 -6.83
N LEU A 181 -12.24 -6.21 -7.83
CA LEU A 181 -12.32 -7.15 -8.94
C LEU A 181 -12.13 -8.59 -8.45
N MET A 182 -11.13 -8.85 -7.60
CA MET A 182 -10.89 -10.17 -7.01
C MET A 182 -12.10 -10.63 -6.19
N ALA A 183 -12.65 -9.77 -5.33
CA ALA A 183 -13.82 -10.10 -4.52
C ALA A 183 -15.03 -10.47 -5.39
N LEU A 184 -15.35 -9.67 -6.42
CA LEU A 184 -16.44 -9.99 -7.36
C LEU A 184 -16.23 -11.32 -8.09
N LYS A 185 -14.99 -11.58 -8.55
CA LYS A 185 -14.67 -12.81 -9.30
C LYS A 185 -14.71 -14.05 -8.42
N LEU A 186 -14.46 -13.91 -7.12
CA LEU A 186 -14.59 -14.96 -6.11
C LEU A 186 -16.01 -15.10 -5.54
N GLY A 187 -16.93 -14.19 -5.87
CA GLY A 187 -18.29 -14.18 -5.30
C GLY A 187 -18.33 -13.73 -3.84
N LEU A 188 -17.33 -12.98 -3.39
CA LEU A 188 -17.26 -12.43 -2.04
C LEU A 188 -18.00 -11.09 -2.00
N ALA A 189 -19.02 -11.00 -1.15
CA ALA A 189 -19.77 -9.77 -0.96
C ALA A 189 -18.95 -8.70 -0.24
N TYR A 190 -19.08 -7.44 -0.66
CA TYR A 190 -18.48 -6.28 0.02
C TYR A 190 -19.38 -5.05 -0.12
N THR A 191 -19.18 -4.07 0.78
CA THR A 191 -19.94 -2.81 0.78
C THR A 191 -19.66 -1.99 -0.49
N GLY A 192 -20.71 -1.53 -1.18
CA GLY A 192 -20.58 -0.73 -2.40
C GLY A 192 -20.49 -1.55 -3.70
N GLN A 193 -20.62 -2.89 -3.62
CA GLN A 193 -20.52 -3.78 -4.77
C GLN A 193 -21.61 -3.57 -5.83
N GLU A 194 -22.74 -2.97 -5.48
CA GLU A 194 -23.87 -2.68 -6.37
C GLU A 194 -23.51 -1.75 -7.53
N HIS A 195 -22.44 -0.97 -7.37
CA HIS A 195 -21.89 -0.08 -8.40
C HIS A 195 -20.78 -0.74 -9.22
N ASP A 196 -20.47 -2.02 -8.95
CA ASP A 196 -19.38 -2.74 -9.55
C ASP A 196 -19.81 -3.91 -10.42
N SER A 197 -19.24 -3.94 -11.62
CA SER A 197 -19.14 -5.10 -12.48
C SER A 197 -17.68 -5.31 -12.91
N PRO A 198 -17.27 -6.53 -13.28
CA PRO A 198 -15.91 -6.78 -13.79
C PRO A 198 -15.52 -5.82 -14.92
N GLY A 199 -16.43 -5.57 -15.88
CA GLY A 199 -16.18 -4.64 -16.98
C GLY A 199 -16.02 -3.19 -16.51
N SER A 200 -16.83 -2.73 -15.55
CA SER A 200 -16.72 -1.37 -15.01
C SER A 200 -15.39 -1.14 -14.28
N LEU A 201 -14.92 -2.12 -13.50
CA LEU A 201 -13.66 -2.04 -12.76
C LEU A 201 -12.45 -2.10 -13.70
N VAL A 202 -12.48 -2.96 -14.73
CA VAL A 202 -11.44 -2.99 -15.76
C VAL A 202 -11.35 -1.65 -16.49
N ARG A 203 -12.49 -1.07 -16.90
CA ARG A 203 -12.50 0.24 -17.56
C ARG A 203 -11.90 1.34 -16.68
N ARG A 204 -12.24 1.38 -15.39
CA ARG A 204 -11.63 2.32 -14.43
C ARG A 204 -10.13 2.08 -14.28
N ALA A 205 -9.70 0.83 -14.18
CA ALA A 205 -8.29 0.47 -14.09
C ALA A 205 -7.52 0.87 -15.36
N VAL A 206 -8.06 0.60 -16.55
CA VAL A 206 -7.46 1.00 -17.84
C VAL A 206 -7.32 2.52 -17.90
N SER A 207 -8.38 3.26 -17.57
CA SER A 207 -8.35 4.72 -17.55
C SER A 207 -7.24 5.24 -16.62
N LEU A 208 -7.11 4.69 -15.42
CA LEU A 208 -6.08 5.05 -14.46
C LEU A 208 -4.66 4.69 -14.96
N ILE A 209 -4.48 3.50 -15.53
CA ILE A 209 -3.18 3.03 -16.05
C ILE A 209 -2.68 3.91 -17.20
N VAL A 210 -3.60 4.42 -18.02
CA VAL A 210 -3.28 5.31 -19.14
C VAL A 210 -2.95 6.72 -18.66
N SER A 211 -3.64 7.21 -17.62
CA SER A 211 -3.43 8.56 -17.08
C SER A 211 -2.22 8.70 -16.15
N GLU A 212 -1.78 7.61 -15.51
CA GLU A 212 -0.66 7.65 -14.57
C GLU A 212 0.71 7.52 -15.27
N PRO A 213 1.78 8.15 -14.71
CA PRO A 213 3.14 8.09 -15.23
C PRO A 213 3.82 6.75 -14.90
N LEU A 214 3.25 5.65 -15.41
CA LEU A 214 3.79 4.30 -15.25
C LEU A 214 4.76 3.96 -16.38
N SER A 215 5.83 3.23 -16.06
CA SER A 215 6.71 2.69 -17.11
C SER A 215 5.95 1.67 -17.98
N LEU A 216 6.39 1.52 -19.24
CA LEU A 216 5.74 0.62 -20.21
C LEU A 216 5.59 -0.81 -19.66
N LYS A 217 6.63 -1.31 -18.98
CA LYS A 217 6.61 -2.63 -18.31
C LYS A 217 5.48 -2.74 -17.29
N HIS A 218 5.29 -1.74 -16.42
CA HIS A 218 4.22 -1.74 -15.43
C HIS A 218 2.84 -1.59 -16.08
N ARG A 219 2.72 -0.73 -17.10
CA ARG A 219 1.49 -0.55 -17.88
C ARG A 219 1.02 -1.87 -18.49
N VAL A 220 1.88 -2.55 -19.23
CA VAL A 220 1.57 -3.86 -19.83
C VAL A 220 1.24 -4.90 -18.76
N GLY A 221 2.03 -4.95 -17.68
CA GLY A 221 1.81 -5.88 -16.58
C GLY A 221 0.45 -5.70 -15.90
N HIS A 222 0.04 -4.46 -15.62
CA HIS A 222 -1.27 -4.17 -15.03
C HIS A 222 -2.41 -4.46 -16.01
N LEU A 223 -2.33 -4.00 -17.26
CA LEU A 223 -3.37 -4.28 -18.27
C LEU A 223 -3.55 -5.78 -18.49
N GLY A 224 -2.46 -6.53 -18.62
CA GLY A 224 -2.50 -7.98 -18.76
C GLY A 224 -3.16 -8.64 -17.54
N TRP A 225 -2.78 -8.24 -16.33
CA TRP A 225 -3.38 -8.77 -15.09
C TRP A 225 -4.88 -8.52 -15.00
N PHE A 226 -5.34 -7.28 -15.19
CA PHE A 226 -6.76 -6.93 -15.11
C PHE A 226 -7.57 -7.66 -16.18
N SER A 227 -7.05 -7.79 -17.40
CA SER A 227 -7.69 -8.54 -18.49
C SER A 227 -7.80 -10.03 -18.18
N VAL A 228 -6.71 -10.66 -17.74
CA VAL A 228 -6.70 -12.08 -17.37
C VAL A 228 -7.69 -12.37 -16.25
N LEU A 229 -7.67 -11.57 -15.17
CA LEU A 229 -8.56 -11.76 -14.04
C LEU A 229 -10.04 -11.55 -14.41
N ALA A 230 -10.33 -10.57 -15.26
CA ALA A 230 -11.69 -10.30 -15.71
C ALA A 230 -12.26 -11.43 -16.58
N LEU A 231 -11.46 -11.97 -17.50
CA LEU A 231 -11.87 -13.04 -18.43
C LEU A 231 -11.83 -14.43 -17.80
N ALA A 232 -11.06 -14.65 -16.74
CA ALA A 232 -10.93 -15.96 -16.10
C ALA A 232 -12.29 -16.48 -15.59
N PRO A 233 -12.62 -17.77 -15.79
CA PRO A 233 -13.80 -18.36 -15.17
C PRO A 233 -13.62 -18.40 -13.65
N ARG A 234 -14.70 -18.26 -12.87
CA ARG A 234 -14.65 -18.17 -11.39
C ARG A 234 -13.81 -19.28 -10.74
N ARG A 235 -13.91 -20.51 -11.26
CA ARG A 235 -13.15 -21.68 -10.80
C ARG A 235 -11.62 -21.54 -10.91
N ALA A 236 -11.12 -20.74 -11.83
CA ALA A 236 -9.68 -20.55 -12.05
C ALA A 236 -9.09 -19.39 -11.21
N VAL A 237 -9.94 -18.55 -10.62
CA VAL A 237 -9.52 -17.34 -9.91
C VAL A 237 -8.60 -17.66 -8.72
N PRO A 238 -8.92 -18.62 -7.82
CA PRO A 238 -8.03 -18.93 -6.70
C PRO A 238 -6.61 -19.32 -7.13
N ALA A 239 -6.49 -20.15 -8.18
CA ALA A 239 -5.20 -20.56 -8.72
C ALA A 239 -4.42 -19.37 -9.32
N LEU A 240 -5.11 -18.45 -10.02
CA LEU A 240 -4.51 -17.23 -10.56
C LEU A 240 -4.01 -16.30 -9.46
N LEU A 241 -4.75 -16.17 -8.36
CA LEU A 241 -4.34 -15.34 -7.23
C LEU A 241 -3.13 -15.96 -6.53
N HIS A 242 -3.15 -17.25 -6.25
CA HIS A 242 -2.00 -17.96 -5.67
C HIS A 242 -0.73 -17.77 -6.53
N LEU A 243 -0.83 -17.93 -7.86
CA LEU A 243 0.28 -17.67 -8.77
C LEU A 243 0.78 -16.21 -8.70
N ARG A 244 -0.14 -15.25 -8.63
CA ARG A 244 0.17 -13.81 -8.62
C ARG A 244 0.93 -13.38 -7.37
N PHE A 245 0.60 -13.95 -6.21
CA PHE A 245 1.22 -13.61 -4.93
C PHE A 245 2.51 -14.42 -4.68
N ASN A 246 2.62 -15.65 -5.19
CA ASN A 246 3.79 -16.51 -5.01
C ASN A 246 4.77 -16.53 -6.20
N ARG A 247 4.59 -15.64 -7.19
CA ARG A 247 5.40 -15.63 -8.42
C ARG A 247 6.91 -15.68 -8.18
N SER A 248 7.42 -14.97 -7.17
CA SER A 248 8.86 -14.89 -6.89
C SER A 248 9.39 -16.20 -6.30
N GLU A 249 8.62 -16.83 -5.42
CA GLU A 249 8.97 -18.10 -4.80
C GLU A 249 8.87 -19.23 -5.81
N LEU A 250 7.83 -19.23 -6.64
CA LEU A 250 7.66 -20.17 -7.75
C LEU A 250 8.79 -20.05 -8.77
N LEU A 251 9.17 -18.82 -9.17
CA LEU A 251 10.31 -18.59 -10.06
C LEU A 251 11.65 -18.99 -9.42
N GLN A 252 11.84 -18.78 -8.13
CA GLN A 252 13.03 -19.24 -7.42
C GLN A 252 13.08 -20.76 -7.31
N SER A 253 11.96 -21.41 -7.02
CA SER A 253 11.83 -22.87 -6.99
C SER A 253 12.13 -23.48 -8.37
N LEU A 254 11.56 -22.91 -9.44
CA LEU A 254 11.85 -23.30 -10.82
C LEU A 254 13.33 -23.10 -11.19
N ARG A 255 13.95 -22.00 -10.77
CA ARG A 255 15.39 -21.78 -10.99
C ARG A 255 16.25 -22.78 -10.24
N ARG A 256 15.86 -23.16 -9.02
CA ARG A 256 16.54 -24.21 -8.22
C ARG A 256 16.35 -25.59 -8.85
N SER A 257 15.16 -25.91 -9.36
CA SER A 257 14.88 -27.21 -10.00
C SER A 257 15.53 -27.36 -11.38
N VAL A 258 15.75 -26.26 -12.09
CA VAL A 258 16.41 -26.23 -13.42
C VAL A 258 17.95 -26.13 -13.31
N GLY A 259 18.52 -26.09 -12.10
CA GLY A 259 19.98 -26.21 -11.90
C GLY A 259 20.80 -25.00 -12.38
N LEU A 260 20.21 -23.81 -12.52
CA LEU A 260 20.96 -22.59 -12.80
C LEU A 260 21.55 -22.04 -11.50
N ALA A 261 22.61 -22.69 -11.02
CA ALA A 261 23.56 -22.10 -10.10
C ALA A 261 24.26 -20.94 -10.83
N THR A 262 23.80 -19.70 -10.63
CA THR A 262 24.62 -18.54 -10.98
C THR A 262 25.81 -18.52 -10.05
N ALA A 263 26.98 -18.86 -10.59
CA ALA A 263 28.28 -18.68 -9.99
C ALA A 263 28.42 -17.23 -9.48
N ARG A 264 28.83 -17.09 -8.21
CA ARG A 264 29.33 -15.82 -7.67
C ARG A 264 30.81 -15.71 -8.10
N SER A 265 31.14 -14.60 -8.75
CA SER A 265 32.48 -13.98 -8.70
C SER A 265 32.28 -12.54 -8.28
#